data_AF-A0A653QK51-F1
#
_entry.id   AF-A0A653QK51-F1
#
_cell.length_a   1.000
_cell.length_b   1.000
_cell.length_c   1.000
_cell.angle_alpha   90.00
_cell.angle_beta   90.00
_cell.angle_gamma   90.00
#
_symmetry.space_group_name_H-M   'P 1'
#
loop_
_entity.id
_entity.type
_entity.pdbx_description
1 polymer ?
#
loop_
_entity_poly.entity_id
_entity_poly.type
_entity_poly.pdbx_seq_one_letter_code
_entity_poly.pdbx_strand_id
1 'polypeptide(L)'
;MCVTSVQELFTHSGAVYAGAVKWGSEVPLTKPGVYVVSTTQNPDDANGLEACPLDAGSVAALLERHPGAMINGQVTDLLNLVERLQLMWPVGEPVVYIGLAGGSVRARVAQFYSTPIGARAPHAGGWPVKMLEPQRLWVHYGQTMNPDAAETTMVDYFVHGIPAEARQALVDPDAPLPFANLRFPAGRKKRHGLDGVKTTRSKPQPPVSTRPRIPQPPQASVAPLERTNPMSPAAERRRTQNVTDADLRGGRIRIPRSAKSVLPAEKTRIRIVIGGEAATVLWDPRTSGAQERSGVIRVGRNLLTRHVVAGDPREIECMSDGSFLVS
;
A
#
# COMPACT_ATOMS: atom_id res chain seq x y z
N MET A 1 -15.11 -14.72 -24.07
CA MET A 1 -15.06 -15.18 -22.66
C MET A 1 -13.70 -14.80 -22.12
N CYS A 2 -13.68 -14.13 -20.98
CA CYS A 2 -12.45 -13.84 -20.26
C CYS A 2 -12.00 -15.11 -19.50
N VAL A 3 -10.69 -15.30 -19.36
CA VAL A 3 -10.09 -16.65 -19.23
C VAL A 3 -9.30 -16.82 -17.93
N THR A 4 -9.21 -15.79 -17.08
CA THR A 4 -8.28 -15.81 -15.94
C THR A 4 -8.81 -16.67 -14.81
N SER A 5 -8.30 -17.90 -14.71
CA SER A 5 -8.55 -18.75 -13.54
C SER A 5 -7.63 -18.37 -12.38
N VAL A 6 -8.01 -18.75 -11.16
CA VAL A 6 -7.14 -18.54 -9.99
C VAL A 6 -5.87 -19.40 -10.11
N GLN A 7 -5.98 -20.61 -10.66
CA GLN A 7 -4.85 -21.50 -10.88
C GLN A 7 -3.81 -20.88 -11.81
N GLU A 8 -4.24 -20.20 -12.89
CA GLU A 8 -3.33 -19.51 -13.80
C GLU A 8 -2.56 -18.38 -13.11
N LEU A 9 -3.21 -17.62 -12.21
CA LEU A 9 -2.55 -16.57 -11.43
C LEU A 9 -1.43 -17.14 -10.54
N PHE A 10 -1.70 -18.24 -9.83
CA PHE A 10 -0.69 -18.90 -9.00
C PHE A 10 0.45 -19.45 -9.85
N THR A 11 0.12 -20.07 -10.99
CA THR A 11 1.10 -20.63 -11.92
C THR A 11 2.04 -19.56 -12.48
N HIS A 12 1.50 -18.45 -13.00
CA HIS A 12 2.30 -17.37 -13.59
C HIS A 12 3.14 -16.60 -12.58
N SER A 13 2.66 -16.45 -11.34
CA SER A 13 3.41 -15.77 -10.29
C SER A 13 4.51 -16.61 -9.64
N GLY A 14 4.52 -17.93 -9.88
CA GLY A 14 5.42 -18.87 -9.22
C GLY A 14 5.14 -19.07 -7.73
N ALA A 15 4.01 -18.57 -7.22
CA ALA A 15 3.59 -18.83 -5.84
C ALA A 15 3.03 -20.25 -5.72
N VAL A 16 3.39 -20.94 -4.62
CA VAL A 16 2.93 -22.31 -4.38
C VAL A 16 1.49 -22.26 -3.88
N TYR A 17 0.54 -22.60 -4.75
CA TYR A 17 -0.87 -22.72 -4.38
C TYR A 17 -1.06 -23.74 -3.26
N ALA A 18 -1.81 -23.37 -2.22
CA ALA A 18 -2.00 -24.20 -1.03
C ALA A 18 -3.46 -24.57 -0.76
N GLY A 19 -4.42 -23.86 -1.34
CA GLY A 19 -5.84 -24.21 -1.27
C GLY A 19 -6.76 -22.99 -1.23
N ALA A 20 -8.04 -23.27 -0.95
CA ALA A 20 -9.10 -22.28 -0.82
C ALA A 20 -9.92 -22.50 0.45
N VAL A 21 -10.41 -21.41 1.05
CA VAL A 21 -11.39 -21.44 2.15
C VAL A 21 -12.55 -20.51 1.86
N LYS A 22 -13.70 -20.74 2.48
CA LYS A 22 -14.84 -19.84 2.35
C LYS A 22 -14.50 -18.46 2.93
N TRP A 23 -15.03 -17.40 2.32
CA TRP A 23 -14.90 -16.06 2.91
C TRP A 23 -15.50 -16.04 4.33
N GLY A 24 -14.77 -15.43 5.27
CA GLY A 24 -15.09 -15.44 6.70
C GLY A 24 -14.44 -16.59 7.48
N SER A 25 -13.92 -17.63 6.81
CA SER A 25 -13.16 -18.71 7.45
C SER A 25 -11.69 -18.36 7.64
N GLU A 26 -11.06 -18.99 8.64
CA GLU A 26 -9.63 -18.85 8.89
C GLU A 26 -8.81 -19.47 7.74
N VAL A 27 -7.82 -18.73 7.24
CA VAL A 27 -6.85 -19.24 6.27
C VAL A 27 -5.73 -19.99 7.01
N PRO A 28 -5.44 -21.26 6.67
CA PRO A 28 -4.41 -22.05 7.34
C PRO A 28 -2.99 -21.50 7.18
N LEU A 29 -2.68 -20.78 6.10
CA LEU A 29 -1.32 -20.32 5.79
C LEU A 29 -0.85 -19.16 6.70
N THR A 30 0.07 -19.46 7.61
CA THR A 30 0.66 -18.48 8.55
C THR A 30 1.89 -17.75 8.03
N LYS A 31 2.42 -18.15 6.88
CA LYS A 31 3.66 -17.64 6.29
C LYS A 31 3.39 -16.48 5.30
N PRO A 32 4.43 -15.78 4.83
CA PRO A 32 4.30 -14.81 3.75
C PRO A 32 3.77 -15.46 2.47
N GLY A 33 3.03 -14.69 1.68
CA GLY A 33 2.41 -15.21 0.47
C GLY A 33 1.44 -14.23 -0.18
N VAL A 34 0.68 -14.75 -1.12
CA VAL A 34 -0.38 -14.05 -1.84
C VAL A 34 -1.70 -14.77 -1.63
N TYR A 35 -2.79 -14.03 -1.81
CA TYR A 35 -4.15 -14.56 -1.74
C TYR A 35 -5.03 -13.89 -2.78
N VAL A 36 -6.00 -14.64 -3.27
CA VAL A 36 -6.97 -14.21 -4.26
C VAL A 36 -8.37 -14.41 -3.67
N VAL A 37 -9.18 -13.36 -3.67
CA VAL A 37 -10.61 -13.47 -3.40
C VAL A 37 -11.31 -13.72 -4.73
N SER A 38 -12.16 -14.74 -4.79
CA SER A 38 -12.85 -15.15 -6.00
C SER A 38 -14.32 -15.50 -5.74
N THR A 39 -15.11 -15.66 -6.80
CA THR A 39 -16.50 -16.12 -6.73
C THR A 39 -16.66 -17.65 -6.82
N THR A 40 -15.57 -18.39 -6.95
CA THR A 40 -15.56 -19.85 -7.15
C THR A 40 -14.61 -20.54 -6.19
N GLN A 41 -14.92 -21.76 -5.77
CA GLN A 41 -14.01 -22.57 -4.95
C GLN A 41 -12.95 -23.26 -5.82
N ASN A 42 -13.32 -23.64 -7.04
CA ASN A 42 -12.46 -24.39 -7.94
C ASN A 42 -11.43 -23.43 -8.56
N PRO A 43 -10.12 -23.60 -8.30
CA PRO A 43 -9.13 -22.67 -8.82
C PRO A 43 -9.02 -22.69 -10.36
N ASP A 44 -9.44 -23.77 -11.01
CA ASP A 44 -9.43 -23.92 -12.47
C ASP A 44 -10.68 -23.33 -13.15
N ASP A 45 -11.72 -22.99 -12.38
CA ASP A 45 -12.96 -22.43 -12.91
C ASP A 45 -12.76 -20.95 -13.26
N ALA A 46 -12.71 -20.66 -14.56
CA ALA A 46 -12.58 -19.31 -15.09
C ALA A 46 -13.94 -18.60 -15.27
N ASN A 47 -15.06 -19.23 -14.89
CA ASN A 47 -16.38 -18.63 -15.10
C ASN A 47 -16.77 -17.75 -13.92
N GLY A 48 -16.73 -16.44 -14.11
CA GLY A 48 -17.23 -15.47 -13.15
C GLY A 48 -18.74 -15.28 -13.19
N LEU A 49 -19.22 -14.37 -12.35
CA LEU A 49 -20.64 -14.00 -12.31
C LEU A 49 -20.95 -12.91 -13.34
N GLU A 50 -22.10 -13.06 -13.99
CA GLU A 50 -22.66 -12.05 -14.91
C GLU A 50 -23.05 -10.75 -14.19
N ALA A 51 -23.53 -10.87 -12.95
CA ALA A 51 -23.93 -9.75 -12.11
C ALA A 51 -23.02 -9.61 -10.90
N CYS A 52 -22.65 -8.37 -10.57
CA CYS A 52 -21.91 -8.05 -9.35
C CYS A 52 -22.76 -8.42 -8.12
N PRO A 53 -22.29 -9.33 -7.25
CA PRO A 53 -23.08 -9.81 -6.14
C PRO A 53 -23.02 -8.84 -4.95
N LEU A 54 -23.58 -7.64 -5.11
CA LEU A 54 -23.57 -6.61 -4.07
C LEU A 54 -24.50 -6.97 -2.91
N ASP A 55 -23.99 -6.82 -1.69
CA ASP A 55 -24.78 -6.88 -0.46
C ASP A 55 -25.36 -5.50 -0.16
N ALA A 56 -26.65 -5.31 -0.46
CA ALA A 56 -27.33 -4.01 -0.29
C ALA A 56 -27.24 -3.49 1.16
N GLY A 57 -27.27 -4.39 2.15
CA GLY A 57 -27.11 -4.03 3.57
C GLY A 57 -25.74 -3.40 3.88
N SER A 58 -24.66 -3.98 3.35
CA SER A 58 -23.30 -3.46 3.52
C SER A 58 -23.10 -2.12 2.82
N VAL A 59 -23.70 -1.93 1.64
CA VAL A 59 -23.66 -0.64 0.93
C VAL A 59 -24.43 0.43 1.70
N ALA A 60 -25.62 0.12 2.21
CA ALA A 60 -26.40 1.03 3.05
C ALA A 60 -25.65 1.40 4.34
N ALA A 61 -25.07 0.40 5.03
CA ALA A 61 -24.27 0.62 6.24
C ALA A 61 -23.03 1.50 5.99
N LEU A 62 -22.42 1.43 4.80
CA LEU A 62 -21.34 2.32 4.42
C LEU A 62 -21.81 3.78 4.36
N LEU A 63 -22.95 4.04 3.73
CA LEU A 63 -23.52 5.39 3.59
C LEU A 63 -24.02 5.95 4.91
N GLU A 64 -24.62 5.11 5.77
CA GLU A 64 -24.99 5.52 7.12
C GLU A 64 -23.77 5.99 7.91
N ARG A 65 -22.64 5.27 7.79
CA ARG A 65 -21.37 5.65 8.44
C ARG A 65 -20.70 6.86 7.77
N HIS A 66 -20.91 7.04 6.48
CA HIS A 66 -20.26 8.05 5.65
C HIS A 66 -21.28 8.82 4.80
N PRO A 67 -22.16 9.64 5.43
CA PRO A 67 -23.21 10.35 4.71
C PRO A 67 -22.66 11.41 3.73
N GLY A 68 -21.39 11.80 3.87
CA GLY A 68 -20.67 12.66 2.92
C GLY A 68 -19.87 11.88 1.87
N ALA A 69 -20.19 10.60 1.63
CA ALA A 69 -19.61 9.86 0.51
C ALA A 69 -19.95 10.55 -0.81
N MET A 70 -19.00 10.53 -1.75
CA MET A 70 -19.13 11.23 -3.02
C MET A 70 -18.75 10.33 -4.19
N ILE A 71 -19.36 10.61 -5.34
CA ILE A 71 -18.98 10.09 -6.65
C ILE A 71 -18.67 11.30 -7.53
N ASN A 72 -17.44 11.38 -8.05
CA ASN A 72 -17.00 12.47 -8.92
C ASN A 72 -17.24 13.86 -8.31
N GLY A 73 -17.08 13.97 -6.98
CA GLY A 73 -17.26 15.22 -6.23
C GLY A 73 -18.70 15.59 -5.88
N GLN A 74 -19.69 14.78 -6.24
CA GLN A 74 -21.09 14.97 -5.84
C GLN A 74 -21.45 13.99 -4.72
N VAL A 75 -22.21 14.44 -3.72
CA VAL A 75 -22.73 13.56 -2.67
C VAL A 75 -23.57 12.45 -3.30
N THR A 76 -23.35 11.21 -2.88
CA THR A 76 -24.03 10.04 -3.45
C THR A 76 -25.09 9.49 -2.50
N ASP A 77 -26.11 8.87 -3.07
CA ASP A 77 -27.08 8.03 -2.37
C ASP A 77 -26.78 6.53 -2.61
N LEU A 78 -27.67 5.66 -2.09
CA LEU A 78 -27.57 4.21 -2.20
C LEU A 78 -27.60 3.73 -3.65
N LEU A 79 -28.51 4.25 -4.46
CA LEU A 79 -28.70 3.83 -5.85
C LEU A 79 -27.44 4.16 -6.67
N ASN A 80 -26.96 5.40 -6.60
CA ASN A 80 -25.77 5.84 -7.32
C ASN A 80 -24.50 5.11 -6.86
N LEU A 81 -24.39 4.77 -5.57
CA LEU A 81 -23.25 3.99 -5.07
C LEU A 81 -23.29 2.54 -5.56
N VAL A 82 -24.47 1.92 -5.60
CA VAL A 82 -24.65 0.58 -6.18
C VAL A 82 -24.26 0.57 -7.65
N GLU A 83 -24.79 1.49 -8.46
CA GLU A 83 -24.46 1.62 -9.88
C GLU A 83 -22.95 1.81 -10.09
N ARG A 84 -22.32 2.66 -9.27
CA ARG A 84 -20.87 2.88 -9.36
C ARG A 84 -20.05 1.65 -9.02
N LEU A 85 -20.45 0.88 -8.01
CA LEU A 85 -19.79 -0.38 -7.67
C LEU A 85 -20.02 -1.43 -8.76
N GLN A 86 -21.20 -1.48 -9.39
CA GLN A 86 -21.44 -2.37 -10.53
C GLN A 86 -20.48 -2.07 -11.70
N LEU A 87 -20.24 -0.80 -12.01
CA LEU A 87 -19.27 -0.40 -13.04
C LEU A 87 -17.81 -0.78 -12.69
N MET A 88 -17.50 -1.09 -11.43
CA MET A 88 -16.18 -1.60 -11.06
C MET A 88 -16.01 -3.10 -11.34
N TRP A 89 -17.11 -3.84 -11.56
CA TRP A 89 -17.16 -5.29 -11.68
C TRP A 89 -16.78 -5.76 -13.09
N PRO A 90 -15.70 -6.54 -13.25
CA PRO A 90 -15.40 -7.18 -14.52
C PRO A 90 -16.36 -8.36 -14.73
N VAL A 91 -17.39 -8.14 -15.54
CA VAL A 91 -18.42 -9.16 -15.85
C VAL A 91 -17.78 -10.43 -16.38
N GLY A 92 -18.20 -11.58 -15.84
CA GLY A 92 -17.68 -12.89 -16.23
C GLY A 92 -16.32 -13.25 -15.63
N GLU A 93 -15.69 -12.38 -14.83
CA GLU A 93 -14.43 -12.70 -14.16
C GLU A 93 -14.64 -13.27 -12.75
N PRO A 94 -14.03 -14.42 -12.41
CA PRO A 94 -14.16 -14.99 -11.08
C PRO A 94 -13.27 -14.28 -10.07
N VAL A 95 -12.20 -13.60 -10.51
CA VAL A 95 -11.22 -12.94 -9.64
C VAL A 95 -11.70 -11.55 -9.20
N VAL A 96 -11.94 -11.42 -7.90
CA VAL A 96 -12.51 -10.21 -7.27
C VAL A 96 -11.42 -9.28 -6.73
N TYR A 97 -10.40 -9.87 -6.11
CA TYR A 97 -9.31 -9.15 -5.45
C TYR A 97 -8.05 -9.99 -5.40
N ILE A 98 -6.91 -9.38 -5.68
CA ILE A 98 -5.58 -9.97 -5.52
C ILE A 98 -4.85 -9.20 -4.42
N GLY A 99 -4.31 -9.92 -3.43
CA GLY A 99 -3.60 -9.31 -2.32
C GLY A 99 -2.35 -10.06 -1.90
N LEU A 100 -1.48 -9.35 -1.19
CA LEU A 100 -0.24 -9.88 -0.65
C LEU A 100 -0.18 -9.79 0.87
N ALA A 101 0.65 -10.64 1.47
CA ALA A 101 1.04 -10.59 2.87
C ALA A 101 2.53 -10.86 3.02
N GLY A 102 3.30 -9.83 3.44
CA GLY A 102 4.73 -9.98 3.74
C GLY A 102 5.04 -10.74 5.04
N GLY A 103 4.03 -10.99 5.89
CA GLY A 103 4.20 -11.69 7.17
C GLY A 103 3.38 -12.96 7.25
N SER A 104 2.06 -12.82 7.33
CA SER A 104 1.13 -13.96 7.47
C SER A 104 -0.11 -13.72 6.62
N VAL A 105 -0.37 -14.62 5.66
CA VAL A 105 -1.61 -14.58 4.85
C VAL A 105 -2.83 -14.68 5.75
N ARG A 106 -2.84 -15.60 6.72
CA ARG A 106 -3.89 -15.72 7.75
C ARG A 106 -4.19 -14.40 8.43
N ALA A 107 -3.17 -13.76 9.03
CA ALA A 107 -3.37 -12.51 9.76
C ALA A 107 -3.88 -11.39 8.83
N ARG A 108 -3.38 -11.37 7.59
CA ARG A 108 -3.77 -10.37 6.59
C ARG A 108 -5.21 -10.51 6.14
N VAL A 109 -5.69 -11.74 5.96
CA VAL A 109 -7.08 -12.03 5.60
C VAL A 109 -8.00 -11.82 6.81
N ALA A 110 -7.63 -12.25 8.02
CA ALA A 110 -8.41 -12.02 9.24
C ALA A 110 -8.64 -10.52 9.54
N GLN A 111 -7.72 -9.65 9.09
CA GLN A 111 -7.92 -8.20 9.13
C GLN A 111 -9.13 -7.74 8.30
N PHE A 112 -9.47 -8.38 7.17
CA PHE A 112 -10.68 -8.00 6.41
C PHE A 112 -11.95 -8.23 7.22
N TYR A 113 -12.01 -9.36 7.93
CA TYR A 113 -13.20 -9.77 8.68
C TYR A 113 -13.44 -8.86 9.88
N SER A 114 -12.38 -8.55 10.62
CA SER A 114 -12.44 -7.72 11.84
C SER A 114 -12.50 -6.21 11.58
N THR A 115 -12.00 -5.73 10.44
CA THR A 115 -11.98 -4.29 10.14
C THR A 115 -13.38 -3.79 9.78
N PRO A 116 -13.97 -2.83 10.50
CA PRO A 116 -15.32 -2.34 10.20
C PRO A 116 -15.46 -1.74 8.79
N ILE A 117 -16.66 -1.81 8.21
CA ILE A 117 -16.99 -1.12 6.94
C ILE A 117 -16.71 0.39 7.11
N GLY A 118 -16.10 1.02 6.10
CA GLY A 118 -15.72 2.43 6.13
C GLY A 118 -14.48 2.76 6.99
N ALA A 119 -13.86 1.77 7.63
CA ALA A 119 -12.62 2.01 8.36
C ALA A 119 -11.50 2.43 7.40
N ARG A 120 -10.64 3.36 7.86
CA ARG A 120 -9.53 3.87 7.08
C ARG A 120 -8.48 2.81 6.77
N ALA A 121 -8.23 1.92 7.71
CA ALA A 121 -7.18 0.92 7.67
C ALA A 121 -7.49 -0.19 8.68
N PRO A 122 -6.92 -1.40 8.53
CA PRO A 122 -6.16 -1.88 7.36
C PRO A 122 -7.03 -2.00 6.09
N HIS A 123 -6.42 -2.32 4.94
CA HIS A 123 -7.12 -2.60 3.67
C HIS A 123 -7.85 -1.43 3.00
N ALA A 124 -7.30 -0.21 3.12
CA ALA A 124 -7.84 0.98 2.46
C ALA A 124 -8.03 0.84 0.93
N GLY A 125 -7.28 -0.09 0.32
CA GLY A 125 -7.33 -0.41 -1.11
C GLY A 125 -8.22 -1.58 -1.48
N GLY A 126 -8.60 -2.46 -0.54
CA GLY A 126 -9.41 -3.67 -0.81
C GLY A 126 -10.82 -3.63 -0.20
N TRP A 127 -11.21 -2.51 0.43
CA TRP A 127 -12.52 -2.36 1.07
C TRP A 127 -13.73 -2.72 0.20
N PRO A 128 -13.74 -2.56 -1.15
CA PRO A 128 -14.91 -2.92 -1.94
C PRO A 128 -15.31 -4.39 -1.81
N VAL A 129 -14.38 -5.32 -1.49
CA VAL A 129 -14.71 -6.73 -1.22
C VAL A 129 -15.82 -6.86 -0.17
N LYS A 130 -15.84 -5.96 0.83
CA LYS A 130 -16.83 -5.97 1.90
C LYS A 130 -18.23 -5.55 1.46
N MET A 131 -18.39 -5.05 0.24
CA MET A 131 -19.69 -4.68 -0.33
C MET A 131 -20.36 -5.84 -1.06
N LEU A 132 -19.70 -7.01 -1.13
CA LEU A 132 -20.21 -8.18 -1.81
C LEU A 132 -20.82 -9.19 -0.83
N GLU A 133 -21.74 -10.01 -1.34
CA GLU A 133 -22.34 -11.14 -0.65
C GLU A 133 -21.26 -12.14 -0.16
N PRO A 134 -21.03 -12.25 1.17
CA PRO A 134 -19.99 -13.11 1.74
C PRO A 134 -20.09 -14.58 1.30
N GLN A 135 -21.32 -15.09 1.19
CA GLN A 135 -21.65 -16.45 0.78
C GLN A 135 -21.23 -16.78 -0.65
N ARG A 136 -20.93 -15.79 -1.48
CA ARG A 136 -20.45 -16.02 -2.85
C ARG A 136 -18.94 -15.99 -2.98
N LEU A 137 -18.22 -15.70 -1.90
CA LEU A 137 -16.78 -15.48 -1.96
C LEU A 137 -15.97 -16.63 -1.36
N TRP A 138 -14.78 -16.83 -1.94
CA TRP A 138 -13.74 -17.73 -1.50
C TRP A 138 -12.41 -16.99 -1.41
N VAL A 139 -11.51 -17.48 -0.55
CA VAL A 139 -10.13 -17.00 -0.43
C VAL A 139 -9.20 -18.13 -0.80
N HIS A 140 -8.55 -17.99 -1.94
CA HIS A 140 -7.45 -18.82 -2.39
C HIS A 140 -6.14 -18.26 -1.86
N TYR A 141 -5.20 -19.13 -1.49
CA TYR A 141 -3.95 -18.69 -0.88
C TYR A 141 -2.79 -19.58 -1.32
N GLY A 142 -1.59 -18.98 -1.34
CA GLY A 142 -0.37 -19.67 -1.66
C GLY A 142 0.86 -18.99 -1.08
N GLN A 143 1.89 -19.78 -0.81
CA GLN A 143 3.12 -19.31 -0.19
C GLN A 143 4.08 -18.76 -1.25
N THR A 144 4.74 -17.65 -0.94
CA THR A 144 5.89 -17.15 -1.70
C THR A 144 6.81 -16.34 -0.79
N MET A 145 8.11 -16.38 -1.07
CA MET A 145 9.11 -15.56 -0.38
C MET A 145 9.21 -14.14 -0.95
N ASN A 146 8.59 -13.87 -2.11
CA ASN A 146 8.52 -12.54 -2.72
C ASN A 146 7.07 -12.15 -3.05
N PRO A 147 6.23 -11.82 -2.02
CA PRO A 147 4.82 -11.51 -2.21
C PRO A 147 4.55 -10.29 -3.11
N ASP A 148 5.42 -9.28 -3.07
CA ASP A 148 5.30 -8.08 -3.91
C ASP A 148 5.45 -8.39 -5.40
N ALA A 149 6.47 -9.17 -5.77
CA ALA A 149 6.63 -9.60 -7.17
C ALA A 149 5.49 -10.52 -7.62
N ALA A 150 5.08 -11.46 -6.77
CA ALA A 150 3.98 -12.38 -7.10
C ALA A 150 2.65 -11.64 -7.31
N GLU A 151 2.28 -10.71 -6.43
CA GLU A 151 1.07 -9.91 -6.59
C GLU A 151 1.12 -9.03 -7.84
N THR A 152 2.30 -8.44 -8.13
CA THR A 152 2.50 -7.68 -9.37
C THR A 152 2.23 -8.54 -10.60
N THR A 153 2.86 -9.71 -10.68
CA THR A 153 2.66 -10.64 -11.80
C THR A 153 1.21 -11.10 -11.93
N MET A 154 0.53 -11.38 -10.82
CA MET A 154 -0.89 -11.79 -10.83
C MET A 154 -1.79 -10.66 -11.35
N VAL A 155 -1.60 -9.42 -10.87
CA VAL A 155 -2.39 -8.27 -11.33
C VAL A 155 -2.14 -7.99 -12.80
N ASP A 156 -0.88 -8.04 -13.24
CA ASP A 156 -0.53 -7.83 -14.65
C ASP A 156 -1.15 -8.93 -15.53
N TYR A 157 -1.07 -10.21 -15.13
CA TYR A 157 -1.69 -11.30 -15.87
C TYR A 157 -3.20 -11.11 -16.01
N PHE A 158 -3.89 -10.79 -14.92
CA PHE A 158 -5.33 -10.49 -14.93
C PHE A 158 -5.68 -9.38 -15.92
N VAL A 159 -4.96 -8.25 -15.87
CA VAL A 159 -5.22 -7.07 -16.72
C VAL A 159 -5.05 -7.39 -18.20
N HIS A 160 -4.06 -8.21 -18.56
CA HIS A 160 -3.85 -8.68 -19.93
C HIS A 160 -4.93 -9.67 -20.38
N GLY A 161 -5.51 -10.43 -19.44
CA GLY A 161 -6.57 -11.39 -19.70
C GLY A 161 -7.93 -10.76 -20.05
N ILE A 162 -8.20 -9.52 -19.62
CA ILE A 162 -9.51 -8.85 -19.83
C ILE A 162 -9.78 -8.53 -21.31
N PRO A 163 -10.85 -9.08 -21.93
CA PRO A 163 -11.30 -8.75 -23.28
C PRO A 163 -11.59 -7.26 -23.45
N ALA A 164 -11.39 -6.77 -24.67
CA ALA A 164 -11.61 -5.36 -25.00
C ALA A 164 -13.04 -4.89 -24.68
N GLU A 165 -14.06 -5.71 -24.93
CA GLU A 165 -15.47 -5.39 -24.65
C GLU A 165 -15.71 -5.22 -23.14
N ALA A 166 -15.28 -6.20 -22.33
CA ALA A 166 -15.38 -6.13 -20.87
C ALA A 166 -14.59 -4.95 -20.30
N ARG A 167 -13.40 -4.66 -20.86
CA ARG A 167 -12.57 -3.51 -20.50
C ARG A 167 -13.28 -2.19 -20.72
N GLN A 168 -13.96 -2.02 -21.85
CA GLN A 168 -14.68 -0.78 -22.18
C GLN A 168 -15.87 -0.52 -21.27
N ALA A 169 -16.50 -1.57 -20.75
CA ALA A 169 -17.64 -1.46 -19.82
C ALA A 169 -17.22 -1.08 -18.38
N LEU A 170 -15.94 -1.22 -18.04
CA LEU A 170 -15.45 -0.90 -16.70
C LEU A 170 -15.39 0.61 -16.43
N VAL A 171 -15.51 0.98 -15.16
CA VAL A 171 -15.41 2.37 -14.67
C VAL A 171 -14.10 3.06 -15.06
N ASP A 172 -13.04 2.29 -15.29
CA ASP A 172 -11.74 2.77 -15.74
C ASP A 172 -11.15 1.81 -16.79
N PRO A 173 -11.48 1.99 -18.09
CA PRO A 173 -11.03 1.10 -19.16
C PRO A 173 -9.51 1.06 -19.32
N ASP A 174 -8.82 2.14 -18.97
CA ASP A 174 -7.37 2.25 -19.02
C ASP A 174 -6.68 1.51 -17.85
N ALA A 175 -7.46 1.02 -16.88
CA ALA A 175 -6.98 0.37 -15.67
C ALA A 175 -7.97 -0.73 -15.21
N PRO A 176 -8.12 -1.82 -16.00
CA PRO A 176 -9.12 -2.87 -15.79
C PRO A 176 -8.69 -3.85 -14.69
N LEU A 177 -8.50 -3.33 -13.48
CA LEU A 177 -8.12 -4.09 -12.30
C LEU A 177 -9.28 -4.97 -11.81
N PRO A 178 -8.98 -6.04 -11.04
CA PRO A 178 -10.00 -6.77 -10.31
C PRO A 178 -10.89 -5.82 -9.51
N PHE A 179 -12.15 -6.20 -9.32
CA PHE A 179 -13.20 -5.35 -8.74
C PHE A 179 -12.70 -4.48 -7.57
N ALA A 180 -12.06 -5.12 -6.58
CA ALA A 180 -11.62 -4.46 -5.36
C ALA A 180 -10.14 -4.04 -5.34
N ASN A 181 -9.37 -4.23 -6.41
CA ASN A 181 -8.02 -3.67 -6.51
C ASN A 181 -8.12 -2.20 -6.95
N LEU A 182 -7.87 -1.26 -6.03
CA LEU A 182 -7.97 0.18 -6.31
C LEU A 182 -6.66 0.82 -6.77
N ARG A 183 -5.57 0.04 -6.83
CA ARG A 183 -4.23 0.50 -7.22
C ARG A 183 -3.53 -0.57 -8.05
N PHE A 184 -2.84 -0.13 -9.08
CA PHE A 184 -1.83 -0.91 -9.78
C PHE A 184 -0.57 -1.05 -8.92
N PRO A 185 0.18 -2.16 -9.06
CA PRO A 185 1.54 -2.28 -8.54
C PRO A 185 2.46 -1.14 -8.99
N ALA A 186 2.30 -0.64 -10.21
CA ALA A 186 3.01 0.54 -10.75
C ALA A 186 2.56 1.90 -10.16
N GLY A 187 1.71 1.90 -9.12
CA GLY A 187 1.34 3.10 -8.35
C GLY A 187 0.15 3.91 -8.89
N ARG A 188 -0.34 3.60 -10.10
CA ARG A 188 -1.56 4.19 -10.66
C ARG A 188 -2.80 3.79 -9.84
N LYS A 189 -3.74 4.71 -9.64
CA LYS A 189 -5.03 4.43 -8.98
C LYS A 189 -6.13 4.21 -10.02
N LYS A 190 -7.05 3.27 -9.74
CA LYS A 190 -8.29 3.11 -10.50
C LYS A 190 -9.11 4.40 -10.39
N ARG A 191 -9.55 4.97 -11.50
CA ARG A 191 -10.38 6.19 -11.56
C ARG A 191 -11.85 5.86 -11.26
N HIS A 192 -12.08 5.35 -10.05
CA HIS A 192 -13.42 4.91 -9.61
C HIS A 192 -14.33 6.06 -9.16
N GLY A 193 -13.82 7.29 -8.98
CA GLY A 193 -14.62 8.46 -8.60
C GLY A 193 -15.14 8.50 -7.15
N LEU A 194 -15.10 7.37 -6.43
CA LEU A 194 -15.49 7.28 -5.01
C LEU A 194 -14.57 8.07 -4.08
N ASP A 195 -15.14 8.97 -3.28
CA ASP A 195 -14.47 9.70 -2.20
C ASP A 195 -15.35 9.72 -0.94
N GLY A 196 -14.77 10.10 0.21
CA GLY A 196 -15.52 10.21 1.47
C GLY A 196 -15.98 8.88 2.11
N VAL A 197 -15.82 7.75 1.42
CA VAL A 197 -16.23 6.39 1.85
C VAL A 197 -15.42 5.79 3.02
N LYS A 198 -14.52 6.56 3.64
CA LYS A 198 -13.63 6.09 4.71
C LYS A 198 -13.46 7.14 5.79
N THR A 199 -13.28 6.70 7.03
CA THR A 199 -13.03 7.60 8.17
C THR A 199 -11.80 8.50 7.89
N THR A 200 -11.97 9.80 8.09
CA THR A 200 -10.87 10.77 8.01
C THR A 200 -9.95 10.62 9.22
N ARG A 201 -8.71 11.07 9.08
CA ARG A 201 -7.79 11.09 10.22
C ARG A 201 -8.13 12.28 11.09
N SER A 202 -8.63 12.05 12.30
CA SER A 202 -8.65 13.10 13.33
C SER A 202 -7.21 13.61 13.51
N LYS A 203 -6.98 14.92 13.34
CA LYS A 203 -5.71 15.50 13.78
C LYS A 203 -5.62 15.24 15.29
N PRO A 204 -4.51 14.70 15.82
CA PRO A 204 -4.30 14.72 17.26
C PRO A 204 -4.35 16.19 17.68
N GLN A 205 -5.33 16.53 18.51
CA GLN A 205 -5.32 17.80 19.20
C GLN A 205 -4.06 17.79 20.09
N PRO A 206 -3.17 18.80 20.02
CA PRO A 206 -2.01 18.82 20.88
C PRO A 206 -2.50 18.75 22.34
N PRO A 207 -1.89 17.94 23.20
CA PRO A 207 -2.30 17.88 24.59
C PRO A 207 -2.15 19.28 25.20
N VAL A 208 -3.21 19.74 25.85
CA VAL A 208 -3.15 20.93 26.71
C VAL A 208 -2.12 20.62 27.79
N SER A 209 -0.99 21.31 27.74
CA SER A 209 0.15 21.09 28.63
C SER A 209 -0.18 21.62 30.03
N THR A 210 -0.69 20.76 30.91
CA THR A 210 -0.73 20.98 32.36
C THR A 210 0.44 20.27 33.03
N ARG A 211 1.66 20.76 32.82
CA ARG A 211 2.78 20.44 33.72
C ARG A 211 3.45 21.71 34.25
N PRO A 212 3.67 21.79 35.57
CA PRO A 212 4.32 22.94 36.19
C PRO A 212 5.79 23.03 35.75
N ARG A 213 6.21 24.27 35.54
CA ARG A 213 7.55 24.67 35.07
C ARG A 213 8.56 24.43 36.18
N ILE A 214 9.43 23.43 36.03
CA ILE A 214 10.61 23.24 36.87
C ILE A 214 11.72 24.18 36.37
N PRO A 215 12.42 24.94 37.23
CA PRO A 215 13.52 25.82 36.82
C PRO A 215 14.71 25.04 36.27
N GLN A 216 15.29 25.52 35.16
CA GLN A 216 16.54 25.00 34.59
C GLN A 216 17.75 25.38 35.46
N PRO A 217 18.70 24.44 35.73
CA PRO A 217 20.02 24.79 36.21
C PRO A 217 20.93 25.30 35.07
N PRO A 218 22.00 26.06 35.40
CA PRO A 218 22.76 26.84 34.43
C PRO A 218 23.69 26.00 33.54
N GLN A 219 23.91 26.54 32.34
CA GLN A 219 24.75 25.99 31.27
C GLN A 219 26.23 25.91 31.71
N ALA A 220 26.83 24.73 31.50
CA ALA A 220 28.28 24.56 31.54
C ALA A 220 28.83 24.37 30.12
N SER A 221 29.97 25.03 29.91
CA SER A 221 30.67 25.25 28.65
C SER A 221 31.33 24.01 28.05
N VAL A 222 31.54 24.10 26.74
CA VAL A 222 32.13 23.19 25.76
C VAL A 222 33.60 22.85 26.06
N ALA A 223 34.02 21.60 25.79
CA ALA A 223 35.37 21.26 25.26
C ALA A 223 35.38 19.85 24.61
N PRO A 224 36.31 19.58 23.66
CA PRO A 224 36.14 18.60 22.59
C PRO A 224 37.13 17.43 22.62
N LEU A 225 36.65 16.20 22.46
CA LEU A 225 37.41 14.95 22.28
C LEU A 225 36.43 13.93 21.65
N GLU A 226 36.73 13.02 20.74
CA GLU A 226 37.90 12.71 19.93
C GLU A 226 37.46 11.65 18.89
N ARG A 227 38.21 11.53 17.79
CA ARG A 227 37.96 10.58 16.69
C ARG A 227 38.28 9.14 17.09
N THR A 228 37.41 8.19 16.74
CA THR A 228 37.72 6.83 16.19
C THR A 228 36.43 6.38 15.46
N ASN A 229 36.39 5.69 14.31
CA ASN A 229 37.35 4.95 13.50
C ASN A 229 36.87 5.00 12.01
N PRO A 230 37.71 4.65 11.03
CA PRO A 230 37.50 4.99 9.62
C PRO A 230 36.59 4.00 8.91
N MET A 231 35.59 4.51 8.19
CA MET A 231 35.03 3.83 7.02
C MET A 231 35.55 4.54 5.77
N SER A 232 36.30 3.81 4.96
CA SER A 232 36.71 4.20 3.61
C SER A 232 36.69 2.94 2.73
N PRO A 233 36.51 3.08 1.41
CA PRO A 233 35.16 3.16 0.85
C PRO A 233 34.98 2.18 -0.31
N ALA A 234 33.82 1.53 -0.36
CA ALA A 234 33.15 1.31 -1.63
C ALA A 234 31.92 2.22 -1.57
N ALA A 235 31.78 3.12 -2.55
CA ALA A 235 30.59 3.93 -2.72
C ALA A 235 29.40 3.01 -3.01
N GLU A 236 28.82 2.43 -1.96
CA GLU A 236 27.67 1.55 -2.09
C GLU A 236 26.45 2.39 -2.44
N ARG A 237 26.19 2.48 -3.75
CA ARG A 237 24.96 3.05 -4.27
C ARG A 237 23.80 2.13 -3.94
N ARG A 238 22.78 2.67 -3.29
CA ARG A 238 21.53 1.95 -3.00
C ARG A 238 20.35 2.74 -3.49
N ARG A 239 19.28 2.04 -3.85
CA ARG A 239 18.06 2.67 -4.35
C ARG A 239 17.06 2.93 -3.23
N THR A 240 16.45 4.11 -3.26
CA THR A 240 15.30 4.43 -2.43
C THR A 240 14.05 3.72 -2.94
N GLN A 241 12.93 3.86 -2.24
CA GLN A 241 11.63 3.57 -2.87
C GLN A 241 11.32 4.66 -3.91
N ASN A 242 10.43 4.34 -4.85
CA ASN A 242 9.90 5.33 -5.80
C ASN A 242 9.35 6.54 -5.03
N VAL A 243 9.75 7.73 -5.46
CA VAL A 243 9.26 8.95 -4.83
C VAL A 243 7.83 9.19 -5.29
N THR A 244 6.88 9.21 -4.34
CA THR A 244 5.47 9.48 -4.64
C THR A 244 5.12 10.94 -4.41
N ASP A 245 4.02 11.44 -4.98
CA ASP A 245 3.52 12.79 -4.68
C ASP A 245 3.25 13.01 -3.19
N ALA A 246 2.89 11.94 -2.46
CA ALA A 246 2.66 12.01 -1.03
C ALA A 246 3.98 12.20 -0.25
N ASP A 247 5.09 11.76 -0.82
CA ASP A 247 6.43 11.94 -0.25
C ASP A 247 6.98 13.33 -0.60
N LEU A 248 6.73 13.82 -1.82
CA LEU A 248 6.99 15.23 -2.20
C LEU A 248 6.22 16.22 -1.32
N ARG A 249 4.90 16.06 -1.20
CA ARG A 249 4.08 16.90 -0.30
C ARG A 249 4.52 16.81 1.15
N GLY A 250 5.01 15.65 1.57
CA GLY A 250 5.51 15.40 2.91
C GLY A 250 6.97 15.81 3.14
N GLY A 251 7.69 16.24 2.10
CA GLY A 251 9.11 16.58 2.17
C GLY A 251 9.98 15.43 2.67
N ARG A 252 9.72 14.20 2.20
CA ARG A 252 10.43 13.01 2.69
C ARG A 252 10.86 12.07 1.58
N ILE A 253 11.90 11.29 1.84
CA ILE A 253 12.35 10.18 1.00
C ILE A 253 12.31 8.90 1.86
N ARG A 254 11.83 7.80 1.28
CA ARG A 254 11.72 6.51 1.97
C ARG A 254 12.85 5.57 1.57
N ILE A 255 13.51 5.02 2.57
CA ILE A 255 14.64 4.12 2.38
C ILE A 255 14.18 2.69 2.69
N PRO A 256 14.18 1.77 1.70
CA PRO A 256 13.80 0.39 1.92
C PRO A 256 14.81 -0.30 2.84
N ARG A 257 14.42 -1.43 3.43
CA ARG A 257 15.25 -2.20 4.36
C ARG A 257 16.63 -2.53 3.78
N SER A 258 16.68 -2.95 2.52
CA SER A 258 17.92 -3.29 1.80
C SER A 258 18.89 -2.13 1.58
N ALA A 259 18.43 -0.87 1.72
CA ALA A 259 19.24 0.33 1.51
C ALA A 259 19.63 1.05 2.81
N LYS A 260 19.17 0.55 3.98
CA LYS A 260 19.44 1.18 5.27
C LYS A 260 20.87 1.07 5.74
N SER A 261 21.60 0.03 5.32
CA SER A 261 22.98 -0.22 5.75
C SER A 261 23.95 0.89 5.37
N VAL A 262 23.60 1.71 4.37
CA VAL A 262 24.39 2.89 3.96
C VAL A 262 24.22 4.04 4.96
N LEU A 263 23.15 4.06 5.74
CA LEU A 263 22.81 5.14 6.67
C LEU A 263 23.06 4.74 8.13
N PRO A 264 23.16 5.71 9.06
CA PRO A 264 23.33 5.42 10.48
C PRO A 264 22.22 4.50 11.02
N ALA A 265 22.59 3.56 11.89
CA ALA A 265 21.65 2.59 12.48
C ALA A 265 20.60 3.26 13.41
N GLU A 266 20.93 4.43 13.95
CA GLU A 266 20.12 5.17 14.89
C GLU A 266 19.50 6.43 14.26
N LYS A 267 18.42 6.91 14.90
CA LYS A 267 17.77 8.16 14.53
C LYS A 267 18.73 9.32 14.82
N THR A 268 19.19 10.00 13.76
CA THR A 268 20.17 11.08 13.88
C THR A 268 19.94 12.15 12.81
N ARG A 269 20.71 13.24 12.88
CA ARG A 269 20.79 14.21 11.79
C ARG A 269 21.93 13.83 10.86
N ILE A 270 21.67 13.83 9.57
CA ILE A 270 22.67 13.52 8.54
C ILE A 270 22.78 14.70 7.57
N ARG A 271 23.96 14.87 6.97
CA ARG A 271 24.16 15.83 5.88
C ARG A 271 23.85 15.12 4.56
N ILE A 272 22.94 15.67 3.77
CA ILE A 272 22.65 15.19 2.42
C ILE A 272 23.05 16.24 1.39
N VAL A 273 23.31 15.80 0.16
CA VAL A 273 23.44 16.65 -1.02
C VAL A 273 22.38 16.22 -2.03
N ILE A 274 21.51 17.12 -2.45
CA ILE A 274 20.43 16.84 -3.41
C ILE A 274 20.38 17.95 -4.46
N GLY A 275 20.50 17.59 -5.74
CA GLY A 275 20.60 18.58 -6.82
C GLY A 275 21.72 19.61 -6.63
N GLY A 276 22.83 19.21 -6.00
CA GLY A 276 23.97 20.09 -5.67
C GLY A 276 23.80 20.95 -4.40
N GLU A 277 22.63 20.93 -3.76
CA GLU A 277 22.36 21.69 -2.54
C GLU A 277 22.56 20.82 -1.29
N ALA A 278 23.42 21.27 -0.37
CA ALA A 278 23.71 20.54 0.87
C ALA A 278 22.76 20.94 2.00
N ALA A 279 22.23 19.97 2.74
CA ALA A 279 21.31 20.21 3.86
C ALA A 279 21.48 19.21 5.01
N THR A 280 21.28 19.67 6.25
CA THR A 280 21.27 18.80 7.45
C THR A 280 19.84 18.40 7.80
N VAL A 281 19.52 17.14 7.55
CA VAL A 281 18.15 16.59 7.60
C VAL A 281 18.01 15.53 8.69
N LEU A 282 16.78 15.26 9.12
CA LEU A 282 16.50 14.21 10.08
C LEU A 282 16.37 12.86 9.38
N TRP A 283 17.19 11.90 9.80
CA TRP A 283 17.05 10.49 9.47
C TRP A 283 16.33 9.74 10.60
N ASP A 284 15.37 8.91 10.22
CA ASP A 284 14.64 8.02 11.13
C ASP A 284 14.66 6.59 10.54
N PRO A 285 15.50 5.68 11.08
CA PRO A 285 15.62 4.33 10.57
C PRO A 285 14.38 3.47 10.84
N ARG A 286 13.48 3.93 11.73
CA ARG A 286 12.23 3.23 12.10
C ARG A 286 12.44 1.76 12.45
N THR A 287 13.45 1.51 13.27
CA THR A 287 13.85 0.21 13.79
C THR A 287 13.12 -0.18 15.08
N SER A 288 12.39 0.75 15.72
CA SER A 288 11.60 0.47 16.92
C SER A 288 10.26 -0.22 16.59
N GLY A 289 10.12 -1.49 16.96
CA GLY A 289 8.87 -2.28 16.88
C GLY A 289 9.07 -3.72 16.38
N ALA A 290 8.02 -4.55 16.48
CA ALA A 290 8.05 -5.98 16.09
C ALA A 290 8.22 -6.24 14.57
N GLN A 291 8.14 -5.19 13.73
CA GLN A 291 8.39 -5.25 12.29
C GLN A 291 9.23 -4.05 11.85
N GLU A 292 10.32 -4.33 11.15
CA GLU A 292 11.20 -3.30 10.61
C GLU A 292 10.54 -2.61 9.41
N ARG A 293 10.35 -1.29 9.49
CA ARG A 293 9.69 -0.48 8.46
C ARG A 293 10.71 0.26 7.60
N SER A 294 10.32 0.77 6.43
CA SER A 294 11.19 1.67 5.65
C SER A 294 11.61 2.88 6.49
N GLY A 295 12.90 3.20 6.45
CA GLY A 295 13.45 4.39 7.07
C GLY A 295 13.01 5.64 6.32
N VAL A 296 13.14 6.80 6.94
CA VAL A 296 12.66 8.08 6.38
C VAL A 296 13.71 9.17 6.55
N ILE A 297 14.10 9.79 5.44
CA ILE A 297 14.86 11.04 5.44
C ILE A 297 13.87 12.20 5.28
N ARG A 298 13.88 13.15 6.21
CA ARG A 298 13.01 14.35 6.17
C ARG A 298 13.76 15.53 5.55
N VAL A 299 13.70 15.61 4.22
CA VAL A 299 14.37 16.62 3.39
C VAL A 299 13.72 18.00 3.50
N GLY A 300 12.41 18.04 3.77
CA GLY A 300 11.60 19.25 3.69
C GLY A 300 11.05 19.46 2.28
N ARG A 301 9.83 19.98 2.19
CA ARG A 301 9.07 20.08 0.93
C ARG A 301 9.81 20.90 -0.12
N ASN A 302 10.23 22.11 0.23
CA ASN A 302 10.81 23.07 -0.72
C ASN A 302 12.13 22.60 -1.33
N LEU A 303 12.96 21.90 -0.56
CA LEU A 303 14.22 21.35 -1.04
C LEU A 303 13.96 20.12 -1.92
N LEU A 304 13.05 19.25 -1.50
CA LEU A 304 12.73 18.03 -2.24
C LEU A 304 12.05 18.32 -3.59
N THR A 305 11.03 19.19 -3.62
CA THR A 305 10.29 19.48 -4.87
C THR A 305 11.07 20.30 -5.89
N ARG A 306 12.17 20.94 -5.48
CA ARG A 306 13.07 21.66 -6.41
C ARG A 306 13.91 20.70 -7.25
N HIS A 307 14.27 19.55 -6.68
CA HIS A 307 15.29 18.66 -7.24
C HIS A 307 14.77 17.27 -7.58
N VAL A 308 13.55 16.92 -7.14
CA VAL A 308 13.00 15.56 -7.29
C VAL A 308 11.58 15.62 -7.84
N VAL A 309 11.37 14.87 -8.92
CA VAL A 309 10.05 14.57 -9.50
C VAL A 309 9.59 13.19 -9.02
N ALA A 310 8.28 13.01 -8.89
CA ALA A 310 7.68 11.72 -8.56
C ALA A 310 7.81 10.73 -9.73
N GLY A 311 7.87 9.44 -9.42
CA GLY A 311 7.90 8.36 -10.41
C GLY A 311 9.01 7.35 -10.13
N ASP A 312 10.25 7.83 -10.04
CA ASP A 312 11.43 6.97 -9.97
C ASP A 312 12.07 6.91 -8.57
N PRO A 313 12.76 5.80 -8.25
CA PRO A 313 13.62 5.74 -7.08
C PRO A 313 14.85 6.63 -7.27
N ARG A 314 15.39 7.14 -6.16
CA ARG A 314 16.66 7.88 -6.14
C ARG A 314 17.79 6.96 -5.74
N GLU A 315 19.00 7.30 -6.15
CA GLU A 315 20.19 6.65 -5.64
C GLU A 315 20.70 7.41 -4.42
N ILE A 316 21.11 6.67 -3.40
CA ILE A 316 21.79 7.19 -2.22
C ILE A 316 23.19 6.62 -2.15
N GLU A 317 24.18 7.50 -2.00
CA GLU A 317 25.59 7.17 -1.94
C GLU A 317 26.21 7.84 -0.71
N CYS A 318 27.00 7.09 0.06
CA CYS A 318 27.80 7.66 1.16
C CYS A 318 29.11 8.22 0.59
N MET A 319 29.34 9.51 0.77
CA MET A 319 30.51 10.24 0.31
C MET A 319 31.66 10.11 1.32
N SER A 320 32.91 10.31 0.87
CA SER A 320 34.10 10.23 1.72
C SER A 320 34.12 11.26 2.87
N ASP A 321 33.37 12.35 2.76
CA ASP A 321 33.23 13.38 3.80
C ASP A 321 32.12 13.07 4.82
N GLY A 322 31.49 11.89 4.72
CA GLY A 322 30.40 11.45 5.59
C GLY A 322 29.04 12.05 5.23
N SER A 323 28.92 12.79 4.12
CA SER A 323 27.64 13.23 3.58
C SER A 323 26.99 12.16 2.69
N PHE A 324 25.70 12.30 2.40
CA PHE A 324 24.97 11.38 1.54
C PHE A 324 24.47 12.09 0.29
N LEU A 325 24.94 11.66 -0.89
CA LEU A 325 24.44 12.16 -2.16
C LEU A 325 23.11 11.49 -2.50
N VAL A 326 22.13 12.28 -2.92
CA VAL A 326 20.83 11.83 -3.41
C VAL A 326 20.65 12.32 -4.85
N SER A 327 20.63 11.39 -5.81
CA SER A 327 20.49 11.65 -7.26
C SER A 327 19.26 10.96 -7.85
#